data_AF-A0A958XZG6-F1
#
_entry.id   AF-A0A958XZG6-F1
#
_cell.length_a   1.000
_cell.length_b   1.000
_cell.length_c   1.000
_cell.angle_alpha   90.00
_cell.angle_beta   90.00
_cell.angle_gamma   90.00
#
_symmetry.space_group_name_H-M   'P 1'
#
loop_
_entity.id
_entity.type
_entity.pdbx_description
1 polymer ?
#
loop_
_entity_poly.entity_id
_entity_poly.type
_entity_poly.pdbx_seq_one_letter_code
_entity_poly.pdbx_strand_id
1 'polypeptide(L)'
;MMKQFYIPVFLFGLLFAAGCGANQDNGQIAKEVCDCMRPLFESYNSIKDARDVNDPEALQRFVEKLEAVNEEVSVCAERIEERYGVLEGEREERVKAAMREICPEVIQTLNEAERTLMQ
;
A
#
# COMPACT_ATOMS: atom_id res chain seq x y z
N MET A 1 -54.14 40.54 -23.05
CA MET A 1 -53.42 40.57 -21.76
C MET A 1 -52.91 39.17 -21.46
N MET A 2 -51.59 38.98 -21.44
CA MET A 2 -50.80 38.21 -20.47
C MET A 2 -49.40 38.00 -21.07
N LYS A 3 -48.42 38.71 -20.48
CA LYS A 3 -46.98 38.55 -20.68
C LYS A 3 -46.55 37.30 -19.89
N GLN A 4 -45.77 36.40 -20.52
CA GLN A 4 -44.86 35.52 -19.78
C GLN A 4 -43.44 35.76 -20.27
N PHE A 5 -42.59 35.95 -19.26
CA PHE A 5 -41.18 36.29 -19.30
C PHE A 5 -40.31 35.08 -19.66
N TYR A 6 -39.23 35.34 -20.44
CA TYR A 6 -37.82 34.95 -20.22
C TYR A 6 -37.54 33.57 -19.57
N ILE A 7 -36.61 32.74 -20.04
CA ILE A 7 -35.14 32.93 -20.10
C ILE A 7 -34.57 31.87 -21.08
N PRO A 8 -33.64 32.21 -21.99
CA PRO A 8 -33.05 31.29 -22.96
C PRO A 8 -32.16 30.24 -22.28
N VAL A 9 -32.27 29.00 -22.75
CA VAL A 9 -31.54 27.77 -22.34
C VAL A 9 -30.04 27.82 -22.70
N PHE A 10 -29.42 29.00 -22.65
CA PHE A 10 -28.08 29.26 -23.21
C PHE A 10 -27.01 29.67 -22.19
N LEU A 11 -27.28 29.58 -20.88
CA LEU A 11 -26.36 30.08 -19.83
C LEU A 11 -26.35 29.19 -18.57
N PHE A 12 -26.01 27.92 -18.74
CA PHE A 12 -25.47 27.06 -17.69
C PHE A 12 -24.20 26.43 -18.29
N GLY A 13 -23.12 27.19 -18.45
CA GLY A 13 -22.35 27.70 -17.33
C GLY A 13 -21.61 26.51 -16.70
N LEU A 14 -20.58 25.98 -17.37
CA LEU A 14 -19.19 26.17 -16.93
C LEU A 14 -19.07 25.97 -15.41
N LEU A 15 -18.83 24.73 -14.93
CA LEU A 15 -18.21 24.45 -13.60
C LEU A 15 -17.95 22.96 -13.28
N PHE A 16 -17.78 22.06 -14.26
CA PHE A 16 -17.37 20.66 -13.98
C PHE A 16 -16.16 20.21 -14.82
N ALA A 17 -15.16 21.08 -14.95
CA ALA A 17 -13.79 20.60 -15.16
C ALA A 17 -13.10 20.59 -13.79
N ALA A 18 -13.57 19.68 -12.93
CA ALA A 18 -12.88 19.30 -11.71
C ALA A 18 -11.46 18.86 -12.09
N GLY A 19 -10.49 19.35 -11.32
CA GLY A 19 -9.08 19.29 -11.65
C GLY A 19 -8.60 17.90 -12.00
N CYS A 20 -7.93 17.79 -13.16
CA CYS A 20 -6.79 16.89 -13.30
C CYS A 20 -5.65 17.45 -12.43
N GLY A 21 -5.83 17.40 -11.10
CA GLY A 21 -4.71 17.41 -10.18
C GLY A 21 -3.88 16.17 -10.47
N ALA A 22 -2.57 16.34 -10.54
CA ALA A 22 -1.60 15.28 -10.82
C ALA A 22 -1.99 13.98 -10.10
N ASN A 23 -2.54 13.05 -10.86
CA ASN A 23 -3.06 11.78 -10.38
C ASN A 23 -1.85 10.91 -10.07
N GLN A 24 -1.27 11.06 -8.87
CA GLN A 24 -0.36 10.04 -8.35
C GLN A 24 -1.17 8.75 -8.27
N ASP A 25 -0.84 7.82 -9.14
CA ASP A 25 -1.51 6.53 -9.22
C ASP A 25 -1.23 5.77 -7.93
N ASN A 26 -2.23 5.71 -7.04
CA ASN A 26 -2.16 4.93 -5.80
C ASN A 26 -1.81 3.45 -6.11
N GLY A 27 -2.13 2.96 -7.32
CA GLY A 27 -1.73 1.64 -7.79
C GLY A 27 -0.22 1.52 -8.00
N GLN A 28 0.44 2.56 -8.51
CA GLN A 28 1.89 2.55 -8.64
C GLN A 28 2.59 2.61 -7.28
N ILE A 29 2.12 3.47 -6.37
CA ILE A 29 2.64 3.53 -5.00
C ILE A 29 2.44 2.19 -4.31
N ALA A 30 1.24 1.62 -4.39
CA ALA A 30 0.93 0.31 -3.81
C ALA A 30 1.84 -0.77 -4.36
N LYS A 31 2.09 -0.81 -5.67
CA LYS A 31 3.03 -1.77 -6.28
C LYS A 31 4.44 -1.62 -5.71
N GLU A 32 4.95 -0.39 -5.61
CA GLU A 32 6.28 -0.15 -5.04
C GLU A 32 6.35 -0.56 -3.56
N VAL A 33 5.32 -0.27 -2.77
CA VAL A 33 5.23 -0.73 -1.37
C VAL A 33 5.20 -2.26 -1.32
N CYS A 34 4.41 -2.91 -2.16
CA CYS A 34 4.35 -4.37 -2.27
C CYS A 34 5.72 -4.97 -2.61
N ASP A 35 6.47 -4.35 -3.53
CA ASP A 35 7.81 -4.78 -3.91
C ASP A 35 8.79 -4.60 -2.74
N CYS A 36 8.72 -3.48 -2.00
CA CYS A 36 9.52 -3.25 -0.80
C CYS A 36 9.28 -4.31 0.28
N MET A 37 8.04 -4.75 0.46
CA MET A 37 7.67 -5.69 1.53
C MET A 37 7.90 -7.16 1.14
N ARG A 38 8.22 -7.44 -0.14
CA ARG A 38 8.40 -8.81 -0.63
C ARG A 38 9.52 -9.60 0.08
N PRO A 39 10.71 -9.03 0.33
CA PRO A 39 11.78 -9.75 1.04
C PRO A 39 11.36 -10.17 2.45
N LEU A 40 10.58 -9.33 3.14
CA LEU A 40 10.04 -9.63 4.46
C LEU A 40 8.98 -10.74 4.39
N PHE A 41 8.08 -10.68 3.41
CA PHE A 41 7.10 -11.73 3.15
C PHE A 41 7.76 -13.09 2.87
N GLU A 42 8.74 -13.13 1.97
CA GLU A 42 9.46 -14.35 1.61
C GLU A 42 10.20 -14.94 2.83
N SER A 43 10.82 -14.06 3.63
CA SER A 43 11.52 -14.47 4.85
C SER A 43 10.55 -15.03 5.89
N TYR A 44 9.39 -14.40 6.09
CA TYR A 44 8.36 -14.88 7.01
C TYR A 44 7.82 -16.27 6.60
N ASN A 45 7.52 -16.46 5.31
CA ASN A 45 7.04 -17.75 4.81
C ASN A 45 8.08 -18.86 5.03
N SER A 46 9.37 -18.55 4.86
CA SER A 46 10.44 -19.53 5.12
C SER A 46 10.49 -19.99 6.59
N ILE A 47 10.11 -19.15 7.55
CA ILE A 47 9.98 -19.57 8.95
C ILE A 47 8.73 -20.41 9.16
N LYS A 48 7.61 -20.01 8.58
CA LYS A 48 6.34 -20.72 8.75
C LYS A 48 6.53 -22.18 8.36
N ASP A 49 7.17 -22.41 7.22
CA ASP A 49 7.55 -23.75 6.76
C ASP A 49 8.54 -24.44 7.71
N ALA A 50 9.54 -23.71 8.24
CA ALA A 50 10.52 -24.25 9.18
C ALA A 50 9.93 -24.63 10.55
N ARG A 51 8.94 -23.87 11.05
CA ARG A 51 8.22 -24.17 12.29
C ARG A 51 7.40 -25.43 12.14
N ASP A 52 6.76 -25.63 10.99
CA ASP A 52 5.93 -26.79 10.72
C ASP A 52 6.74 -28.11 10.73
N VAL A 53 8.06 -28.03 10.46
CA VAL A 53 8.98 -29.18 10.49
C VAL A 53 9.89 -29.24 11.73
N ASN A 54 9.72 -28.33 12.70
CA ASN A 54 10.58 -28.19 13.90
C ASN A 54 12.08 -28.11 13.56
N ASP A 55 12.47 -27.28 12.59
CA ASP A 55 13.88 -27.05 12.25
C ASP A 55 14.44 -25.81 12.99
N PRO A 56 15.17 -25.98 14.11
CA PRO A 56 15.75 -24.87 14.87
C PRO A 56 16.88 -24.14 14.10
N GLU A 57 17.58 -24.80 13.18
CA GLU A 57 18.64 -24.15 12.40
C GLU A 57 18.04 -23.17 11.39
N ALA A 58 16.89 -23.53 10.80
CA ALA A 58 16.16 -22.63 9.92
C ALA A 58 15.64 -21.39 10.66
N LEU A 59 15.20 -21.54 11.91
CA LEU A 59 14.81 -20.40 12.74
C LEU A 59 16.00 -19.47 13.04
N GLN A 60 17.17 -20.04 13.35
CA GLN A 60 18.38 -19.25 13.58
C GLN A 60 18.82 -18.48 12.32
N ARG A 61 18.84 -19.14 11.16
CA ARG A 61 19.13 -18.50 9.86
C ARG A 61 18.15 -17.39 9.52
N PHE A 62 16.89 -17.52 9.94
CA PHE A 62 15.91 -16.46 9.74
C PHE A 62 16.25 -15.22 10.58
N VAL A 63 16.55 -15.38 11.87
CA VAL A 63 16.89 -14.25 12.75
C VAL A 63 18.09 -13.49 12.20
N GLU A 64 19.12 -14.20 11.74
CA GLU A 64 20.30 -13.61 11.11
C GLU A 64 19.98 -12.83 9.82
N LYS A 65 18.98 -13.28 9.06
CA LYS A 65 18.54 -12.60 7.83
C LYS A 65 17.59 -11.43 8.10
N LEU A 66 16.84 -11.48 9.20
CA LEU A 66 15.80 -10.51 9.49
C LEU A 66 16.36 -9.09 9.63
N GLU A 67 17.54 -8.94 10.24
CA GLU A 67 18.19 -7.63 10.37
C GLU A 67 18.49 -7.01 9.00
N ALA A 68 19.08 -7.79 8.09
CA ALA A 68 19.39 -7.34 6.73
C ALA A 68 18.12 -7.03 5.92
N VAL A 69 17.09 -7.86 6.04
CA VAL A 69 15.79 -7.65 5.39
C VAL A 69 15.09 -6.40 5.94
N ASN A 70 15.18 -6.17 7.24
CA ASN A 70 14.61 -4.98 7.87
C ASN A 70 15.31 -3.70 7.39
N GLU A 71 16.64 -3.71 7.27
CA GLU A 71 17.39 -2.60 6.69
C GLU A 71 16.97 -2.35 5.22
N GLU A 72 16.85 -3.40 4.42
CA GLU A 72 16.40 -3.29 3.02
C GLU A 72 14.99 -2.69 2.92
N VAL A 73 14.05 -3.15 3.74
CA VAL A 73 12.67 -2.63 3.79
C VAL A 73 12.66 -1.17 4.22
N SER A 74 13.45 -0.80 5.23
CA SER A 74 13.55 0.59 5.73
C SER A 74 14.05 1.53 4.64
N VAL A 75 15.16 1.18 3.98
CA VAL A 75 15.71 1.96 2.86
C VAL A 75 14.71 2.05 1.71
N CYS A 76 13.94 0.98 1.47
CA CYS A 76 12.92 0.99 0.44
C CYS A 76 11.75 1.94 0.78
N ALA A 77 11.29 1.93 2.02
CA ALA A 77 10.25 2.83 2.52
C ALA A 77 10.70 4.29 2.46
N GLU A 78 11.94 4.60 2.85
CA GLU A 78 12.52 5.94 2.75
C GLU A 78 12.50 6.47 1.31
N ARG A 79 12.83 5.63 0.31
CA ARG A 79 12.76 6.01 -1.11
C ARG A 79 11.34 6.29 -1.58
N ILE A 80 10.37 5.53 -1.08
CA ILE A 80 8.95 5.75 -1.40
C ILE A 80 8.50 7.08 -0.79
N GLU A 81 8.88 7.35 0.46
CA GLU A 81 8.59 8.62 1.12
C GLU A 81 9.27 9.81 0.44
N GLU A 82 10.53 9.67 0.00
CA GLU A 82 11.22 10.72 -0.76
C GLU A 82 10.51 11.02 -2.08
N ARG A 83 10.05 9.97 -2.78
CA ARG A 83 9.42 10.11 -4.10
C ARG A 83 7.98 10.62 -4.03
N TYR A 84 7.23 10.12 -3.06
CA TYR A 84 5.78 10.32 -3.00
C TYR A 84 5.37 11.21 -1.83
N GLY A 85 6.24 11.49 -0.87
CA GLY A 85 5.91 12.09 0.41
C GLY A 85 5.31 11.07 1.37
N VAL A 86 5.20 11.47 2.64
CA VAL A 86 4.63 10.64 3.71
C VAL A 86 3.24 10.13 3.32
N LEU A 87 3.01 8.84 3.53
CA LEU A 87 1.71 8.19 3.32
C LEU A 87 0.95 8.18 4.65
N GLU A 88 0.03 9.11 4.82
CA GLU A 88 -0.78 9.24 6.04
C GLU A 88 -2.26 9.45 5.72
N GLY A 89 -3.12 9.12 6.69
CA GLY A 89 -4.55 9.40 6.66
C GLY A 89 -5.25 8.77 5.46
N GLU A 90 -6.05 9.55 4.74
CA GLU A 90 -6.83 9.04 3.61
C GLU A 90 -5.94 8.47 2.48
N ARG A 91 -4.71 8.97 2.33
CA ARG A 91 -3.79 8.52 1.30
C ARG A 91 -3.23 7.15 1.62
N GLU A 92 -2.85 6.92 2.88
CA GLU A 92 -2.43 5.62 3.38
C GLU A 92 -3.53 4.57 3.14
N GLU A 93 -4.79 4.90 3.46
CA GLU A 93 -5.92 3.98 3.27
C GLU A 93 -6.17 3.65 1.80
N ARG A 94 -6.03 4.61 0.88
CA ARG A 94 -6.15 4.36 -0.57
C ARG A 94 -5.02 3.46 -1.09
N VAL A 95 -3.78 3.67 -0.62
CA VAL A 95 -2.64 2.82 -0.98
C VAL A 95 -2.83 1.42 -0.43
N LYS A 96 -3.23 1.26 0.84
CA LYS A 96 -3.57 -0.04 1.44
C LYS A 96 -4.67 -0.76 0.69
N ALA A 97 -5.71 -0.04 0.24
CA ALA A 97 -6.78 -0.62 -0.57
C ALA A 97 -6.24 -1.14 -1.90
N ALA A 98 -5.42 -0.35 -2.61
CA ALA A 98 -4.77 -0.79 -3.84
C ALA A 98 -3.81 -1.98 -3.62
N MET A 99 -3.09 -2.03 -2.49
CA MET A 99 -2.24 -3.17 -2.14
C MET A 99 -3.05 -4.46 -1.95
N ARG A 100 -4.27 -4.39 -1.39
CA ARG A 100 -5.14 -5.59 -1.26
C ARG A 100 -5.50 -6.19 -2.62
N GLU A 101 -5.58 -5.37 -3.66
CA GLU A 101 -5.85 -5.83 -5.02
C GLU A 101 -4.58 -6.30 -5.74
N ILE A 102 -3.46 -5.59 -5.55
CA ILE A 102 -2.19 -5.83 -6.26
C ILE A 102 -1.36 -6.95 -5.64
N CYS A 103 -1.23 -6.98 -4.32
CA CYS A 103 -0.42 -7.94 -3.58
C CYS A 103 -1.18 -8.51 -2.36
N PRO A 104 -2.28 -9.24 -2.60
CA PRO A 104 -3.12 -9.77 -1.51
C PRO A 104 -2.33 -10.67 -0.55
N GLU A 105 -1.37 -11.44 -1.04
CA GLU A 105 -0.56 -12.36 -0.24
C GLU A 105 0.33 -11.62 0.77
N VAL A 106 0.97 -10.53 0.34
CA VAL A 106 1.82 -9.69 1.21
C VAL A 106 0.97 -9.10 2.33
N ILE A 107 -0.21 -8.54 2.00
CA ILE A 107 -1.12 -7.98 3.00
C ILE A 107 -1.62 -9.06 3.98
N GLN A 108 -1.96 -10.24 3.48
CA GLN A 108 -2.40 -11.35 4.34
C GLN A 108 -1.31 -11.75 5.34
N THR A 109 -0.08 -11.91 4.87
CA THR A 109 1.06 -12.25 5.74
C THR A 109 1.36 -11.15 6.75
N LEU A 110 1.29 -9.88 6.37
CA LEU A 110 1.48 -8.78 7.32
C LEU A 110 0.41 -8.79 8.41
N ASN A 111 -0.86 -8.99 8.04
CA ASN A 111 -1.96 -9.12 9.00
C ASN A 111 -1.84 -10.38 9.88
N GLU A 112 -1.24 -11.46 9.38
CA GLU A 112 -0.93 -12.66 10.16
C GLU A 112 0.22 -12.44 11.14
N ALA A 113 1.30 -11.80 10.68
CA ALA A 113 2.45 -11.44 11.49
C ALA A 113 2.04 -10.51 12.64
N GLU A 114 1.24 -9.48 12.35
CA GLU A 114 0.73 -8.54 13.35
C GLU A 114 -0.11 -9.25 14.43
N ARG A 115 -1.01 -10.16 14.02
CA ARG A 115 -1.79 -10.99 14.96
C ARG A 115 -0.94 -11.92 15.81
N THR A 116 0.14 -12.45 15.24
CA THR A 116 1.05 -13.38 15.94
C THR A 116 1.92 -12.66 16.97
N LEU A 117 2.31 -11.41 16.70
CA LEU A 117 3.13 -10.59 17.61
C LEU A 117 2.32 -9.93 18.74
N MET A 118 1.00 -9.79 18.58
CA MET A 118 0.11 -9.25 19.62
C MET A 118 -0.43 -10.31 20.60
N GLN A 119 -0.11 -11.59 20.39
CA GLN A 119 -0.46 -12.70 21.29
C GLN A 119 0.70 -13.05 22.21
#